data_AF-A0A657PPM5-F1
#
_entry.id   AF-A0A657PPM5-F1
#
_cell.length_a   1.000
_cell.length_b   1.000
_cell.length_c   1.000
_cell.angle_alpha   90.00
_cell.angle_beta   90.00
_cell.angle_gamma   90.00
#
_symmetry.space_group_name_H-M   'P 1'
#
loop_
_entity.id
_entity.type
_entity.pdbx_description
1 polymer ?
#
loop_
_entity_poly.entity_id
_entity_poly.type
_entity_poly.pdbx_seq_one_letter_code
_entity_poly.pdbx_strand_id
1 'polypeptide(L)' 'MSVSSYDAADIEVLSGLEPVRKRPGMYTDTSRPNHLAQEVIDNSIDEAIAGFASTLEVTLYK' A
#
# COMPACT_ATOMS: atom_id res chain seq x y z
N MET A 1 -38.63 -4.53 19.06
CA MET A 1 -37.26 -4.26 18.57
C MET A 1 -37.06 -5.10 17.33
N SER A 2 -36.86 -4.48 16.17
CA SER A 2 -36.54 -5.23 14.95
C SER A 2 -35.16 -5.85 15.12
N VAL A 3 -35.09 -7.17 15.08
CA VAL A 3 -33.82 -7.91 15.09
C VAL A 3 -33.10 -7.54 13.80
N SER A 4 -31.93 -6.92 13.90
CA SER A 4 -31.03 -6.76 12.74
C SER A 4 -30.68 -8.17 12.26
N SER A 5 -31.08 -8.54 11.05
CA SER A 5 -30.63 -9.77 10.44
C SER A 5 -29.13 -9.63 10.20
N TYR A 6 -28.34 -10.46 10.87
CA TYR A 6 -26.94 -10.67 10.54
C TYR A 6 -26.87 -12.02 9.84
N ASP A 7 -26.63 -12.03 8.54
CA ASP A 7 -26.63 -13.22 7.71
C ASP A 7 -25.40 -13.28 6.79
N ALA A 8 -25.36 -14.29 5.93
CA ALA A 8 -24.19 -14.53 5.07
C ALA A 8 -23.91 -13.39 4.07
N ALA A 9 -24.92 -12.59 3.71
CA ALA A 9 -24.75 -11.47 2.79
C ALA A 9 -23.98 -10.29 3.42
N ASP A 10 -23.88 -10.24 4.75
CA ASP A 10 -23.11 -9.22 5.47
C ASP A 10 -21.58 -9.45 5.44
N ILE A 11 -21.14 -10.60 4.90
CA ILE A 11 -19.72 -10.91 4.74
C ILE A 11 -19.19 -10.28 3.45
N GLU A 12 -18.40 -9.22 3.61
CA GLU A 12 -17.74 -8.53 2.50
C GLU A 12 -16.38 -9.19 2.18
N VAL A 13 -16.19 -9.58 0.92
CA VAL A 13 -14.89 -10.02 0.39
C VAL A 13 -14.29 -8.90 -0.43
N LEU A 14 -13.23 -8.28 0.09
CA LEU A 14 -12.50 -7.21 -0.57
C LEU A 14 -11.49 -7.80 -1.57
N SER A 15 -11.49 -7.30 -2.81
CA SER A 15 -10.71 -7.85 -3.92
C SER A 15 -9.68 -6.84 -4.46
N GLY A 16 -8.63 -7.36 -5.12
CA GLY A 16 -7.59 -6.51 -5.70
C GLY A 16 -6.94 -5.57 -4.68
N LEU A 17 -7.06 -4.25 -4.90
CA LEU A 17 -6.52 -3.21 -4.01
C LEU A 17 -7.53 -2.65 -3.01
N GLU A 18 -8.76 -3.16 -2.99
CA GLU A 18 -9.78 -2.75 -2.03
C GLU A 18 -9.34 -2.94 -0.56
N PRO A 19 -8.69 -4.05 -0.17
CA PRO A 19 -8.20 -4.21 1.21
C PRO A 19 -7.22 -3.11 1.62
N VAL A 20 -6.30 -2.75 0.71
CA VAL A 20 -5.27 -1.72 0.95
C VAL A 20 -5.91 -0.35 1.14
N ARG A 21 -6.90 0.00 0.30
CA ARG A 21 -7.62 1.27 0.40
C ARG A 21 -8.50 1.34 1.64
N LYS A 22 -9.14 0.24 2.02
CA LYS A 22 -10.05 0.17 3.19
C LYS A 22 -9.29 0.13 4.51
N ARG A 23 -8.08 -0.44 4.52
CA ARG A 23 -7.24 -0.66 5.71
C ARG A 23 -5.78 -0.26 5.45
N PRO A 24 -5.50 1.02 5.13
CA PRO A 24 -4.16 1.44 4.72
C PRO A 24 -3.11 1.25 5.82
N GLY A 25 -3.48 1.39 7.09
CA GLY A 25 -2.55 1.21 8.22
C GLY A 25 -1.98 -0.20 8.37
N MET A 26 -2.54 -1.20 7.68
CA MET A 26 -1.93 -2.54 7.61
C MET A 26 -0.78 -2.60 6.59
N TYR A 27 -0.74 -1.69 5.63
CA TYR A 27 0.15 -1.76 4.45
C TYR A 27 1.15 -0.61 4.35
N THR A 28 0.93 0.51 5.05
CA THR A 28 1.82 1.67 4.98
C THR A 28 1.76 2.50 6.26
N ASP A 29 2.79 3.30 6.49
CA ASP A 29 2.75 4.34 7.53
C ASP A 29 1.74 5.42 7.15
N THR A 30 0.62 5.48 7.88
CA THR A 30 -0.43 6.48 7.64
C THR A 30 -0.16 7.84 8.27
N SER A 31 0.94 8.00 9.02
CA SER A 31 1.31 9.29 9.62
C SER A 31 1.94 10.25 8.61
N ARG A 32 2.57 9.73 7.55
CA ARG A 32 3.24 10.50 6.49
C ARG A 32 3.50 9.62 5.27
N PRO A 33 3.58 10.18 4.05
CA PRO A 33 3.68 9.40 2.81
C PRO A 33 5.06 8.78 2.56
N ASN A 34 6.00 8.89 3.50
CA ASN A 34 7.40 8.55 3.26
C ASN A 34 7.58 7.05 2.98
N HIS A 35 6.78 6.19 3.64
CA HIS A 35 6.81 4.75 3.42
C HIS A 35 6.45 4.38 1.97
N LEU A 36 5.50 5.08 1.35
CA LEU A 36 5.17 4.84 -0.07
C LEU A 36 6.32 5.18 -1.01
N ALA A 37 7.09 6.24 -0.70
CA ALA A 37 8.28 6.57 -1.48
C ALA A 37 9.40 5.54 -1.25
N GLN A 38 9.57 5.07 -0.01
CA GLN A 38 10.54 4.02 0.34
C GLN A 38 10.31 2.75 -0.48
N GLU A 39 9.08 2.26 -0.60
CA GLU A 39 8.76 1.07 -1.41
C GLU A 39 9.25 1.19 -2.87
N VAL A 40 9.15 2.38 -3.49
CA VAL A 40 9.62 2.60 -4.87
C VAL A 40 11.14 2.72 -4.92
N ILE A 41 11.74 3.36 -3.92
CA ILE A 41 13.19 3.51 -3.81
C ILE A 41 13.85 2.14 -3.57
N ASP A 42 13.26 1.30 -2.73
CA ASP A 42 13.78 -0.03 -2.40
C ASP A 42 13.76 -0.95 -3.62
N ASN A 43 12.65 -0.97 -4.38
CA ASN A 43 12.60 -1.66 -5.67
C ASN A 43 13.66 -1.14 -6.67
N SER A 44 13.97 0.15 -6.62
CA SER A 44 15.03 0.74 -7.47
C SER A 44 16.44 0.34 -6.99
N ILE A 45 16.63 0.16 -5.68
CA ILE A 45 17.87 -0.33 -5.08
C ILE A 45 18.09 -1.80 -5.44
N ASP A 46 17.05 -2.62 -5.49
CA ASP A 46 17.16 -4.02 -5.91
C ASP A 46 17.79 -4.14 -7.31
N GLU A 47 17.38 -3.30 -8.25
CA GLU A 47 17.98 -3.22 -9.59
C GLU A 47 19.45 -2.76 -9.55
N ALA A 48 19.80 -1.87 -8.62
CA ALA A 48 21.18 -1.44 -8.44
C ALA A 48 22.05 -2.54 -7.83
N ILE A 49 21.54 -3.30 -6.86
CA ILE A 49 22.20 -4.47 -6.26
C ILE A 49 22.42 -5.56 -7.32
N ALA A 50 21.45 -5.76 -8.21
CA ALA A 50 21.56 -6.68 -9.32
C ALA A 50 22.49 -6.20 -10.45
N GLY A 51 22.99 -4.95 -10.37
CA GLY A 51 23.92 -4.36 -11.34
C GLY A 51 23.25 -3.81 -12.60
N PHE A 52 21.92 -3.70 -12.63
CA PHE A 52 21.16 -3.15 -13.75
C PHE A 52 20.95 -1.63 -13.65
N ALA A 53 21.06 -1.06 -12.45
CA ALA A 53 21.05 0.38 -12.23
C ALA A 53 22.33 0.86 -11.54
N SER A 54 22.78 2.08 -11.89
CA SER A 54 23.99 2.70 -11.31
C SER A 54 23.74 4.10 -10.74
N THR A 55 22.56 4.67 -10.97
CA THR A 55 22.17 6.00 -10.49
C THR A 55 20.67 6.01 -10.22
N LEU A 56 20.27 6.53 -9.06
CA LEU A 56 18.88 6.75 -8.67
C LEU A 56 18.69 8.24 -8.41
N GLU A 57 17.67 8.84 -9.00
CA GLU A 57 17.33 10.25 -8.83
C GLU A 57 15.94 10.37 -8.18
N VAL A 58 15.85 11.12 -7.08
CA VAL A 58 14.60 11.36 -6.36
C VAL A 58 14.28 12.85 -6.41
N THR A 59 13.12 13.20 -6.96
CA THR A 59 12.63 14.58 -7.03
C THR A 59 11.36 14.73 -6.20
N LEU A 60 11.37 15.65 -5.23
CA LEU A 60 10.16 16.07 -4.51
C LEU A 60 9.58 17.32 -5.18
N TYR A 61 8.39 17.19 -5.75
CA TYR A 61 7.66 18.32 -6.34
C TYR A 61 7.01 19.20 -5.25
N LYS A 62 6.84 20.49 -5.57
CA LYS A 62 6.16 21.46 -4.71
C LYS A 62 4.65 21.49 -4.96
#